data_AF-A0A958FJ85-F1
#
_entry.id   AF-A0A958FJ85-F1
#
_cell.length_a   1.000
_cell.length_b   1.000
_cell.length_c   1.000
_cell.angle_alpha   90.00
_cell.angle_beta   90.00
_cell.angle_gamma   90.00
#
_symmetry.space_group_name_H-M   'P 1'
#
loop_
_entity.id
_entity.type
_entity.pdbx_description
1 polymer ?
#
loop_
_entity_poly.entity_id
_entity_poly.type
_entity_poly.pdbx_seq_one_letter_code
_entity_poly.pdbx_strand_id
1 'polypeptide(L)'
;MIWIVYILGGTAVLFILLAAVVWALTFHPKPQQPEAIICRGEAPLLQPGQLLKVLCYNVQYMAGKNYIFFYDVPGQEGPHSRPSREDITRTIGEVARVLREEDPDIILLQEVNDGARRTDYEDQLARLLPLLPDHY
;
A
#
# COMPACT_ATOMS: atom_id res chain seq x y z
N MET A 1 0.43 51.70 14.53
CA MET A 1 -0.25 51.36 13.25
C MET A 1 0.69 50.64 12.28
N ILE A 2 1.88 51.19 11.94
CA ILE A 2 2.83 50.55 11.00
C ILE A 2 3.37 49.17 11.47
N TRP A 3 3.63 49.01 12.77
CA TRP A 3 4.07 47.74 13.35
C TRP A 3 3.05 46.62 13.22
N ILE A 4 1.76 46.94 13.28
CA ILE A 4 0.68 45.95 13.09
C ILE A 4 0.70 45.43 11.64
N VAL A 5 0.93 46.32 10.66
CA VAL A 5 1.05 45.94 9.25
C VAL A 5 2.25 45.01 9.03
N TYR A 6 3.40 45.29 9.63
CA TYR A 6 4.57 44.41 9.53
C TYR A 6 4.35 43.06 10.20
N ILE A 7 3.70 43.03 11.37
CA ILE A 7 3.40 41.77 12.07
C ILE A 7 2.43 40.93 11.23
N LEU A 8 1.35 41.53 10.73
CA LEU A 8 0.36 40.83 9.90
C LEU A 8 0.98 40.36 8.58
N GLY A 9 1.78 41.20 7.93
CA GLY A 9 2.50 40.84 6.70
C GLY A 9 3.48 39.71 6.92
N GLY A 10 4.31 39.78 7.97
CA GLY A 10 5.26 38.72 8.32
C GLY A 10 4.56 37.40 8.66
N THR A 11 3.45 37.47 9.39
CA THR A 11 2.62 36.30 9.73
C THR A 11 2.01 35.67 8.48
N ALA A 12 1.47 36.48 7.56
CA ALA A 12 0.91 35.99 6.30
C ALA A 12 1.99 35.31 5.44
N VAL A 13 3.19 35.92 5.35
CA VAL A 13 4.33 35.32 4.64
C VAL A 13 4.71 33.97 5.26
N LEU A 14 4.75 33.87 6.60
CA LEU A 14 5.03 32.62 7.28
C LEU A 14 4.02 31.52 6.94
N PHE A 15 2.72 31.84 6.92
CA PHE A 15 1.68 30.88 6.54
C PHE A 15 1.79 30.44 5.08
N ILE A 16 2.10 31.36 4.16
CA ILE A 16 2.30 31.04 2.74
C ILE A 16 3.51 30.11 2.57
N LEU A 17 4.61 30.42 3.25
CA LEU A 17 5.82 29.58 3.22
C LEU A 17 5.54 28.19 3.80
N LEU A 18 4.85 28.11 4.94
CA LEU A 18 4.46 26.83 5.54
C LEU A 18 3.57 26.01 4.60
N ALA A 19 2.58 26.63 3.96
CA ALA A 19 1.72 25.96 2.99
C ALA A 19 2.52 25.48 1.76
N ALA A 20 3.47 26.27 1.27
CA ALA A 20 4.35 25.89 0.17
C ALA A 20 5.27 24.71 0.56
N VAL A 21 5.81 24.69 1.78
CA VAL A 21 6.61 23.57 2.29
C VAL A 21 5.76 22.31 2.41
N VAL A 22 4.57 22.40 3.01
CA VAL A 22 3.65 21.25 3.11
C VAL A 22 3.33 20.73 1.70
N TRP A 23 2.94 21.62 0.79
CA TRP A 23 2.65 21.24 -0.59
C TRP A 23 3.85 20.60 -1.29
N ALA A 24 5.07 21.12 -1.12
CA ALA A 24 6.27 20.57 -1.73
C ALA A 24 6.68 19.20 -1.16
N LEU A 25 6.33 18.92 0.10
CA LEU A 25 6.67 17.66 0.79
C LEU A 25 5.61 16.57 0.65
N THR A 26 4.39 16.91 0.21
CA THR A 26 3.33 15.93 -0.03
C THR A 26 3.39 15.38 -1.44
N PHE A 27 3.05 14.10 -1.59
CA PHE A 27 2.95 13.46 -2.89
C PHE A 27 1.70 13.94 -3.65
N HIS A 28 1.88 14.43 -4.88
CA HIS A 28 0.79 14.88 -5.77
C HIS A 28 0.79 14.01 -7.04
N PRO A 29 0.12 12.85 -7.02
CA PRO A 29 0.08 11.96 -8.18
C PRO A 29 -0.64 12.63 -9.35
N LYS A 30 -0.19 12.32 -10.56
CA LYS A 30 -0.91 12.70 -11.78
C LYS A 30 -2.23 11.93 -11.86
N PRO A 31 -3.26 12.46 -12.55
CA PRO A 31 -4.52 11.72 -12.78
C PRO A 31 -4.33 10.38 -13.50
N GLN A 32 -3.25 10.27 -14.28
CA GLN A 32 -2.84 9.06 -14.97
C GLN A 32 -1.34 8.88 -14.81
N GLN A 33 -0.95 7.64 -14.49
CA GLN A 33 0.44 7.21 -14.39
C GLN A 33 0.62 6.00 -15.30
N PRO A 34 1.65 5.99 -16.17
CA PRO A 34 2.02 4.78 -16.89
C PRO A 34 2.56 3.76 -15.90
N GLU A 35 2.10 2.52 -16.00
CA GLU A 35 2.54 1.43 -15.14
C GLU A 35 3.22 0.35 -15.97
N ALA A 36 4.21 -0.32 -15.38
CA ALA A 36 4.90 -1.41 -16.05
C ALA A 36 3.96 -2.63 -16.16
N ILE A 37 3.66 -3.05 -17.39
CA ILE A 37 2.95 -4.31 -17.64
C ILE A 37 4.01 -5.38 -17.89
N ILE A 38 4.10 -6.34 -16.98
CA ILE A 38 5.00 -7.49 -17.10
C ILE A 38 4.18 -8.66 -17.61
N CYS A 39 4.53 -9.18 -18.79
CA CYS A 39 3.94 -10.38 -19.36
C CYS A 39 5.03 -11.43 -19.50
N ARG A 40 4.96 -12.52 -18.73
CA ARG A 40 6.02 -13.54 -18.63
C ARG A 40 5.96 -14.62 -19.70
N GLY A 41 4.94 -14.63 -20.56
CA GLY A 41 4.77 -15.64 -21.61
C GLY A 41 3.62 -15.30 -22.56
N GLU A 42 3.27 -16.25 -23.42
CA GLU A 42 2.06 -16.15 -24.26
C GLU A 42 0.82 -16.41 -23.40
N ALA A 43 0.20 -15.32 -22.90
CA ALA A 43 -1.06 -15.42 -22.18
C ALA A 43 -2.21 -15.73 -23.15
N PRO A 44 -3.08 -16.70 -22.83
CA PRO A 44 -4.22 -17.03 -23.69
C PRO A 44 -5.19 -15.85 -23.80
N LEU A 45 -5.71 -15.62 -25.00
CA LEU A 45 -6.76 -14.63 -25.21
C LEU A 45 -8.08 -15.14 -24.65
N LEU A 46 -8.74 -14.28 -23.88
CA LEU A 46 -10.08 -14.51 -23.35
C LEU A 46 -11.08 -14.76 -24.49
N GLN A 47 -11.86 -15.83 -24.35
CA GLN A 47 -12.90 -16.17 -25.32
C GLN A 47 -14.24 -15.51 -24.96
N PRO A 48 -15.07 -15.12 -25.94
CA PRO A 48 -16.42 -14.64 -25.67
C PRO A 48 -17.23 -15.67 -24.86
N GLY A 49 -17.84 -15.23 -23.76
CA GLY A 49 -18.64 -16.09 -22.89
C GLY A 49 -17.85 -16.98 -21.92
N GLN A 50 -16.51 -16.89 -21.91
CA GLN A 50 -15.67 -17.55 -20.91
C GLN A 50 -16.00 -17.04 -19.50
N LEU A 51 -16.08 -17.96 -18.54
CA LEU A 51 -16.18 -17.62 -17.12
C LEU A 51 -14.81 -17.19 -16.61
N LEU A 52 -14.81 -16.15 -15.77
CA LEU A 52 -13.60 -15.65 -15.12
C LEU A 52 -13.81 -15.55 -13.61
N LYS A 53 -12.80 -15.97 -12.87
CA LYS A 53 -12.70 -15.80 -11.43
C LYS A 53 -11.77 -14.62 -11.14
N VAL A 54 -12.31 -13.61 -10.46
CA VAL A 54 -11.56 -12.41 -10.06
C VAL A 54 -11.46 -12.38 -8.54
N LEU A 55 -10.24 -12.26 -8.03
CA LEU A 55 -9.98 -12.03 -6.62
C LEU A 55 -9.51 -10.60 -6.40
N CYS A 56 -10.26 -9.83 -5.60
CA CYS A 56 -9.87 -8.51 -5.14
C CYS A 56 -9.57 -8.57 -3.64
N TYR A 57 -8.33 -8.29 -3.24
CA TYR A 57 -7.87 -8.53 -1.90
C TYR A 57 -6.92 -7.44 -1.39
N ASN A 58 -7.40 -6.67 -0.41
CA ASN A 58 -6.56 -5.82 0.41
C ASN A 58 -5.87 -6.66 1.49
N VAL A 59 -4.54 -6.72 1.45
CA VAL A 59 -3.73 -7.56 2.33
C VAL A 59 -3.18 -6.80 3.55
N GLN A 60 -3.58 -5.53 3.71
CA GLN A 60 -3.26 -4.68 4.85
C GLN A 60 -1.76 -4.70 5.18
N TYR A 61 -0.92 -4.46 4.16
CA TYR A 61 0.55 -4.47 4.23
C TYR A 61 1.13 -5.71 4.91
N MET A 62 0.44 -6.84 4.79
CA MET A 62 0.82 -8.13 5.39
C MET A 62 0.97 -8.05 6.91
N ALA A 63 0.27 -7.15 7.61
CA ALA A 63 0.40 -6.99 9.05
C ALA A 63 0.02 -8.25 9.84
N GLY A 64 -0.98 -8.98 9.33
CA GLY A 64 -1.54 -10.16 9.96
C GLY A 64 -2.40 -9.86 11.19
N LYS A 65 -3.07 -10.91 11.71
CA LYS A 65 -3.95 -10.80 12.89
C LYS A 65 -3.21 -10.80 14.23
N ASN A 66 -1.93 -11.12 14.23
CA ASN A 66 -1.08 -11.07 15.43
C ASN A 66 -0.64 -9.64 15.76
N TYR A 67 -0.94 -8.68 14.87
CA TYR A 67 -0.68 -7.27 15.07
C TYR A 67 -1.98 -6.57 15.49
N ILE A 68 -1.90 -5.78 16.56
CA ILE A 68 -3.00 -4.95 17.07
C ILE A 68 -2.78 -3.54 16.57
N PHE A 69 -3.73 -3.03 15.80
CA PHE A 69 -3.70 -1.64 15.36
C PHE A 69 -4.09 -0.72 16.51
N PHE A 70 -3.59 0.52 16.50
CA PHE A 70 -3.92 1.49 17.56
C PHE A 70 -5.44 1.69 17.73
N TYR A 71 -6.20 1.59 16.64
CA TYR A 71 -7.65 1.72 16.61
C TYR A 71 -8.43 0.44 16.91
N ASP A 72 -7.77 -0.70 17.10
CA ASP A 72 -8.45 -1.98 17.39
C ASP A 72 -8.94 -2.07 18.84
N VAL A 73 -8.42 -1.22 19.73
CA VAL A 73 -8.79 -1.19 21.15
C VAL A 73 -9.64 0.04 21.49
N PRO A 74 -10.53 -0.05 22.48
CA PRO A 74 -11.30 1.10 22.95
C PRO A 74 -10.41 2.30 23.26
N GLY A 75 -10.88 3.50 22.91
CA GLY A 75 -10.11 4.73 23.11
C GLY A 75 -8.96 4.95 22.12
N GLN A 76 -8.76 4.05 21.13
CA GLN A 76 -7.64 4.10 20.18
C GLN A 76 -6.26 4.02 20.86
N GLU A 77 -6.19 3.34 22.01
CA GLU A 77 -5.00 3.23 22.85
C GLU A 77 -4.11 2.04 22.50
N GLY A 78 -4.27 1.46 21.31
CA GLY A 78 -3.50 0.29 20.92
C GLY A 78 -2.04 0.67 20.72
N PRO A 79 -1.12 -0.30 20.77
CA PRO A 79 0.30 0.01 20.70
C PRO A 79 0.64 0.70 19.37
N HIS A 80 1.39 1.81 19.44
CA HIS A 80 2.00 2.44 18.26
C HIS A 80 3.25 1.67 17.79
N SER A 81 3.15 0.35 17.76
CA SER A 81 4.19 -0.52 17.23
C SER A 81 3.96 -0.78 15.75
N ARG A 82 4.98 -1.33 15.09
CA ARG A 82 4.89 -1.86 13.73
C ARG A 82 4.71 -3.39 13.80
N PRO A 83 4.11 -4.04 12.79
CA PRO A 83 4.09 -5.50 12.72
C PRO A 83 5.51 -6.07 12.77
N SER A 84 5.65 -7.25 13.38
CA SER A 84 6.92 -7.95 13.41
C SER A 84 7.26 -8.53 12.03
N ARG A 85 8.56 -8.67 11.71
CA ARG A 85 8.99 -9.35 10.48
C ARG A 85 8.48 -10.79 10.41
N GLU A 86 8.38 -11.48 11.54
CA GLU A 86 7.85 -12.84 11.60
C GLU A 86 6.37 -12.88 11.19
N ASP A 87 5.55 -11.98 11.72
CA ASP A 87 4.12 -11.90 11.39
C ASP A 87 3.89 -11.51 9.93
N ILE A 88 4.70 -10.60 9.39
CA ILE A 88 4.70 -10.28 7.96
C ILE A 88 5.00 -11.53 7.13
N THR A 89 6.04 -12.28 7.51
CA THR A 89 6.45 -13.50 6.79
C THR A 89 5.37 -14.56 6.83
N ARG A 90 4.73 -14.75 8.00
CA ARG A 90 3.61 -15.66 8.19
C ARG A 90 2.43 -15.26 7.31
N THR A 91 2.08 -13.98 7.30
CA THR A 91 0.95 -13.45 6.53
C THR A 91 1.18 -13.56 5.04
N ILE A 92 2.40 -13.31 4.54
CA ILE A 92 2.77 -13.56 3.14
C ILE A 92 2.52 -15.02 2.75
N GLY A 93 2.90 -15.96 3.62
CA GLY A 93 2.63 -17.39 3.42
C GLY A 93 1.14 -17.72 3.34
N GLU A 94 0.32 -17.13 4.21
CA GLU A 94 -1.14 -17.31 4.21
C GLU A 94 -1.81 -16.66 3.00
N VAL A 95 -1.40 -15.46 2.60
CA VAL A 95 -1.89 -14.82 1.37
C VAL A 95 -1.55 -15.69 0.18
N ALA A 96 -0.31 -16.19 0.07
CA ALA A 96 0.08 -17.11 -1.00
C ALA A 96 -0.76 -18.40 -0.99
N ARG A 97 -1.10 -18.94 0.19
CA ARG A 97 -1.99 -20.10 0.32
C ARG A 97 -3.39 -19.79 -0.24
N VAL A 98 -3.99 -18.66 0.15
CA VAL A 98 -5.30 -18.23 -0.37
C VAL A 98 -5.26 -18.05 -1.88
N LEU A 99 -4.23 -17.40 -2.43
CA LEU A 99 -4.10 -17.19 -3.88
C LEU A 99 -3.96 -18.52 -4.66
N ARG A 100 -3.30 -19.53 -4.08
CA ARG A 100 -3.20 -20.87 -4.68
C ARG A 100 -4.49 -21.67 -4.57
N GLU A 101 -5.18 -21.60 -3.44
CA GLU A 101 -6.42 -22.35 -3.22
C GLU A 101 -7.59 -21.77 -4.02
N GLU A 102 -7.66 -20.46 -4.14
CA GLU A 102 -8.70 -19.80 -4.92
C GLU A 102 -8.45 -19.92 -6.43
N ASP A 103 -7.19 -20.07 -6.86
CA ASP A 103 -6.78 -20.17 -8.26
C ASP A 103 -7.50 -19.17 -9.22
N PRO A 104 -7.56 -17.85 -8.91
CA PRO A 104 -8.26 -16.88 -9.75
C PRO A 104 -7.52 -16.57 -11.06
N ASP A 105 -8.28 -16.28 -12.11
CA ASP A 105 -7.74 -15.80 -13.40
C ASP A 105 -7.18 -14.37 -13.31
N ILE A 106 -7.74 -13.54 -12.41
CA ILE A 106 -7.32 -12.15 -12.19
C ILE A 106 -7.17 -11.89 -10.70
N ILE A 107 -6.01 -11.38 -10.30
CA ILE A 107 -5.70 -10.99 -8.92
C ILE A 107 -5.50 -9.48 -8.85
N LEU A 108 -6.24 -8.82 -7.97
CA LEU A 108 -6.10 -7.40 -7.66
C LEU A 108 -5.72 -7.26 -6.18
N LEU A 109 -4.44 -6.97 -5.91
CA LEU A 109 -3.96 -6.75 -4.54
C LEU A 109 -3.90 -5.25 -4.19
N GLN A 110 -4.27 -4.91 -2.97
CA GLN A 110 -4.13 -3.56 -2.41
C GLN A 110 -3.34 -3.59 -1.10
N GLU A 111 -2.74 -2.44 -0.76
CA GLU A 111 -1.87 -2.28 0.39
C GLU A 111 -0.69 -3.26 0.41
N VAL A 112 -0.13 -3.57 -0.76
CA VAL A 112 1.17 -4.25 -0.85
C VAL A 112 2.24 -3.17 -0.74
N ASN A 113 3.06 -3.24 0.32
CA ASN A 113 4.11 -2.25 0.52
C ASN A 113 5.35 -2.54 -0.34
N ASP A 114 5.93 -1.47 -0.86
CA ASP A 114 7.25 -1.44 -1.49
C ASP A 114 8.11 -0.36 -0.80
N GLY A 115 9.20 -0.79 -0.16
CA GLY A 115 10.15 0.15 0.46
C GLY A 115 9.61 0.94 1.66
N ALA A 116 8.48 0.55 2.24
CA ALA A 116 7.86 1.33 3.31
C ALA A 116 8.51 1.08 4.69
N ARG A 117 8.78 2.16 5.43
CA ARG A 117 9.36 2.11 6.79
C ARG A 117 8.56 1.24 7.77
N ARG A 118 7.22 1.21 7.65
CA ARG A 118 6.32 0.44 8.54
C ARG A 118 6.47 -1.09 8.36
N THR A 119 7.09 -1.53 7.27
CA THR A 119 7.33 -2.94 6.92
C THR A 119 8.80 -3.17 6.57
N ASP A 120 9.70 -2.58 7.35
CA ASP A 120 11.15 -2.81 7.26
C ASP A 120 11.80 -2.46 5.91
N TYR A 121 11.19 -1.57 5.12
CA TYR A 121 11.67 -1.17 3.79
C TYR A 121 11.77 -2.34 2.79
N GLU A 122 11.02 -3.41 3.00
CA GLU A 122 11.00 -4.56 2.10
C GLU A 122 10.00 -4.38 0.96
N ASP A 123 10.28 -5.03 -0.17
CA ASP A 123 9.34 -5.24 -1.27
C ASP A 123 8.50 -6.49 -0.98
N GLN A 124 7.24 -6.29 -0.61
CA GLN A 124 6.34 -7.39 -0.29
C GLN A 124 5.88 -8.17 -1.53
N LEU A 125 5.81 -7.53 -2.69
CA LEU A 125 5.43 -8.20 -3.93
C LEU A 125 6.54 -9.16 -4.36
N ALA A 126 7.80 -8.73 -4.34
CA ALA A 126 8.95 -9.58 -4.63
C ALA A 126 9.07 -10.78 -3.68
N ARG A 127 8.61 -10.65 -2.43
CA ARG A 127 8.55 -11.76 -1.47
C ARG A 127 7.38 -12.72 -1.71
N LEU A 128 6.26 -12.22 -2.25
CA LEU A 128 5.06 -13.01 -2.52
C LEU A 128 5.21 -13.83 -3.81
N LEU A 129 5.70 -13.22 -4.90
CA LEU A 129 5.77 -13.84 -6.22
C LEU A 129 6.43 -15.24 -6.26
N PRO A 130 7.55 -15.50 -5.55
CA PRO A 130 8.18 -16.83 -5.55
C PRO A 130 7.36 -17.94 -4.88
N LEU A 131 6.32 -17.58 -4.14
CA LEU A 131 5.41 -18.53 -3.48
C LEU A 131 4.18 -18.86 -4.33
N LEU A 132 4.00 -18.15 -5.44
CA LEU A 132 2.88 -18.34 -6.34
C LEU A 132 3.23 -19.34 -7.43
N PRO A 133 2.22 -20.00 -8.05
CA PRO A 133 2.45 -20.87 -9.19
C PRO A 133 3.11 -20.13 -10.36
N ASP A 134 3.91 -20.85 -11.15
CA ASP A 134 4.61 -20.29 -12.31
C ASP A 134 3.66 -19.77 -13.41
N HIS A 135 2.38 -20.15 -13.39
CA HIS A 135 1.37 -19.69 -14.34
C HIS A 135 0.81 -18.30 -14.05
N TYR A 136 1.18 -17.68 -12.92
CA TYR A 136 0.86 -16.29 -12.59
C TYR A 136 1.95 -15.29 -13.00
#